data_AF-A0A496Y0V2-F1
#
_entry.id   AF-A0A496Y0V2-F1
#
_cell.length_a   1.000
_cell.length_b   1.000
_cell.length_c   1.000
_cell.angle_alpha   90.00
_cell.angle_beta   90.00
_cell.angle_gamma   90.00
#
_symmetry.space_group_name_H-M   'P 1'
#
loop_
_entity.id
_entity.type
_entity.pdbx_description
1 polymer ?
#
loop_
_entity_poly.entity_id
_entity_poly.type
_entity_poly.pdbx_seq_one_letter_code
_entity_poly.pdbx_strand_id
1 'polypeptide(L)'
;MQCPGQDSRYWKPGAIFESKCPECGGEIEFFKDEPSRRCKNCGHRVLNPKIDFGCATYCKYAEQCLGELSPELLAKRDDLLKDRVAIAMKRYFGQDFRRINHARRVARYAEEIGKNEQANMAVILCAAYLHDIGIKEAERKHQNTAARYHEQEGPPVARQILEQLGARPELIDEVCDIVRHHHQPRPQEATNFKALYDADLIVNLEEQQEKAPLDRDRLAAKIDKAFLTDSGQALARRVLLKLL
;
A
#
# COMPACT_ATOMS: atom_id res chain seq x y z
N MET A 1 -14.22 -10.97 -19.86
CA MET A 1 -14.32 -9.70 -19.09
C MET A 1 -14.28 -8.57 -20.09
N GLN A 2 -15.22 -7.62 -20.03
CA GLN A 2 -15.33 -6.51 -20.97
C GLN A 2 -14.90 -5.23 -20.25
N CYS A 3 -14.00 -4.45 -20.85
CA CYS A 3 -13.45 -3.27 -20.19
C CYS A 3 -14.53 -2.19 -20.01
N PRO A 4 -14.50 -1.40 -18.91
CA PRO A 4 -15.34 -0.22 -18.78
C PRO A 4 -15.10 0.72 -19.96
N GLY A 5 -16.11 0.92 -20.82
CA GLY A 5 -16.01 1.78 -22.02
C GLY A 5 -15.91 1.07 -23.38
N GLN A 6 -15.88 -0.27 -23.42
CA GLN A 6 -15.79 -1.09 -24.65
C GLN A 6 -17.13 -1.48 -25.29
N ASP A 7 -18.24 -0.84 -24.91
CA ASP A 7 -19.53 -1.14 -25.53
C ASP A 7 -19.68 -0.37 -26.86
N SER A 8 -19.51 -1.09 -27.96
CA SER A 8 -19.58 -0.55 -29.33
C SER A 8 -20.95 -0.02 -29.73
N ARG A 9 -22.01 -0.39 -28.99
CA ARG A 9 -23.40 0.04 -29.28
C ARG A 9 -23.62 1.54 -29.05
N TYR A 10 -22.75 2.21 -28.29
CA TYR A 10 -22.85 3.64 -27.98
C TYR A 10 -21.82 4.50 -28.71
N TRP A 11 -21.17 3.96 -29.75
CA TRP A 11 -20.13 4.68 -30.48
C TRP A 11 -20.73 5.78 -31.35
N LYS A 12 -20.12 6.98 -31.26
CA LYS A 12 -20.46 8.16 -32.06
C LYS A 12 -19.46 8.31 -33.22
N PRO A 13 -19.78 9.13 -34.25
CA PRO A 13 -18.80 9.54 -35.25
C PRO A 13 -17.52 10.08 -34.57
N GLY A 14 -16.34 9.55 -34.95
CA GLY A 14 -15.07 9.81 -34.27
C GLY A 14 -14.59 8.69 -33.31
N ALA A 15 -15.32 7.57 -33.23
CA ALA A 15 -14.86 6.35 -32.54
C ALA A 15 -13.69 5.64 -33.22
N ILE A 16 -13.43 5.97 -34.48
CA ILE A 16 -12.22 5.60 -35.22
C ILE A 16 -11.52 6.91 -35.58
N PHE A 17 -10.22 7.00 -35.38
CA PHE A 17 -9.44 8.19 -35.74
C PHE A 17 -8.02 7.80 -36.15
N GLU A 18 -7.38 8.66 -36.93
CA GLU A 18 -6.00 8.48 -37.37
C GLU A 18 -5.02 9.25 -36.49
N SER A 19 -3.84 8.67 -36.32
CA SER A 19 -2.70 9.26 -35.65
C SER A 19 -1.42 8.92 -36.40
N LYS A 20 -0.34 9.68 -36.18
CA LYS A 20 0.95 9.42 -36.82
C LYS A 20 1.82 8.58 -35.89
N CYS A 21 2.54 7.63 -36.48
CA CYS A 21 3.57 6.90 -35.77
C CYS A 21 4.68 7.87 -35.32
N PRO A 22 5.04 7.91 -34.03
CA PRO A 22 6.11 8.78 -33.53
C PRO A 22 7.51 8.38 -34.06
N GLU A 23 7.67 7.14 -34.54
CA GLU A 23 8.95 6.65 -35.07
C GLU A 23 9.14 6.90 -36.57
N CYS A 24 8.15 6.54 -37.39
CA CYS A 24 8.29 6.58 -38.85
C CYS A 24 7.34 7.55 -39.55
N GLY A 25 6.47 8.24 -38.81
CA GLY A 25 5.48 9.17 -39.35
C GLY A 25 4.32 8.53 -40.12
N GLY A 26 4.31 7.20 -40.28
CA GLY A 26 3.25 6.47 -40.98
C GLY A 26 1.88 6.60 -40.28
N GLU A 27 0.81 6.59 -41.06
CA GLU A 27 -0.56 6.69 -40.55
C GLU A 27 -0.97 5.41 -39.80
N ILE A 28 -1.58 5.61 -38.63
CA ILE A 28 -2.10 4.56 -37.77
C ILE A 28 -3.53 4.93 -37.43
N GLU A 29 -4.45 4.10 -37.89
CA GLU A 29 -5.84 4.16 -37.46
C GLU A 29 -5.98 3.54 -36.07
N PHE A 30 -6.74 4.17 -35.18
CA PHE A 30 -7.07 3.67 -33.85
C PHE A 30 -8.58 3.58 -33.69
N PHE A 31 -9.03 2.49 -33.06
CA PHE A 31 -10.34 2.46 -32.44
C PHE A 31 -10.27 3.13 -31.06
N LYS A 32 -11.33 3.84 -30.65
CA LYS A 32 -11.40 4.57 -29.38
C LYS A 32 -11.10 3.70 -28.16
N ASP A 33 -11.35 2.40 -28.24
CA ASP A 33 -11.17 1.43 -27.18
C ASP A 33 -9.92 0.55 -27.33
N GLU A 34 -9.15 0.74 -28.41
CA GLU A 34 -7.90 0.03 -28.65
C GLU A 34 -6.76 0.77 -27.93
N PRO A 35 -6.17 0.20 -26.87
CA PRO A 35 -5.15 0.87 -26.04
C PRO A 35 -3.83 1.11 -26.80
N SER A 36 -3.49 0.24 -27.73
CA SER A 36 -2.27 0.34 -28.52
C SER A 36 -2.40 -0.42 -29.83
N ARG A 37 -1.73 0.02 -30.88
CA ARG A 37 -1.70 -0.65 -32.19
C ARG A 37 -0.26 -0.73 -32.72
N ARG A 38 0.08 -1.80 -33.43
CA ARG A 38 1.38 -1.89 -34.12
C ARG A 38 1.32 -1.10 -35.43
N CYS A 39 2.31 -0.23 -35.65
CA CYS A 39 2.46 0.47 -36.91
C CYS A 39 2.71 -0.54 -38.04
N LYS A 40 1.93 -0.47 -39.12
CA LYS A 40 2.12 -1.35 -40.29
C LYS A 40 3.41 -1.06 -41.06
N ASN A 41 3.97 0.15 -40.91
CA ASN A 41 5.15 0.59 -41.66
C ASN A 41 6.47 0.16 -40.99
N CYS A 42 6.63 0.40 -39.67
CA CYS A 42 7.87 0.08 -38.94
C CYS A 42 7.72 -1.00 -37.86
N GLY A 43 6.51 -1.47 -37.57
CA GLY A 43 6.25 -2.46 -36.52
C GLY A 43 6.23 -1.91 -35.08
N HIS A 44 6.61 -0.64 -34.87
CA HIS A 44 6.59 0.01 -33.56
C HIS A 44 5.18 -0.01 -32.94
N ARG A 45 5.09 -0.35 -31.64
CA ARG A 45 3.81 -0.36 -30.91
C ARG A 45 3.48 1.05 -30.43
N VAL A 46 2.44 1.64 -30.99
CA VAL A 46 2.02 3.01 -30.67
C VAL A 46 0.83 2.97 -29.72
N LEU A 47 0.91 3.75 -28.63
CA LEU A 47 -0.20 3.92 -27.69
C LEU A 47 -1.25 4.83 -28.30
N ASN A 48 -2.52 4.56 -27.97
CA ASN A 48 -3.63 5.40 -28.40
C ASN A 48 -3.59 6.76 -27.69
N PRO A 49 -3.42 7.88 -28.41
CA PRO A 49 -3.24 9.19 -27.79
C PRO A 49 -4.53 9.79 -27.22
N LYS A 50 -5.70 9.19 -27.51
CA LYS A 50 -7.01 9.67 -27.05
C LYS A 50 -7.59 8.84 -25.91
N ILE A 51 -6.90 7.78 -25.47
CA ILE A 51 -7.31 7.00 -24.30
C ILE A 51 -6.66 7.59 -23.04
N ASP A 52 -7.50 7.90 -22.06
CA ASP A 52 -7.05 8.15 -20.70
C ASP A 52 -6.73 6.81 -20.02
N PHE A 53 -5.44 6.58 -19.76
CA PHE A 53 -4.94 5.39 -19.07
C PHE A 53 -5.06 5.48 -17.55
N GLY A 54 -5.97 6.30 -17.01
CA GLY A 54 -6.36 6.25 -15.61
C GLY A 54 -6.71 4.83 -15.15
N CYS A 55 -7.21 3.96 -16.04
CA CYS A 55 -7.46 2.55 -15.74
C CYS A 55 -6.22 1.71 -15.43
N ALA A 56 -5.07 2.09 -15.99
CA ALA A 56 -3.81 1.39 -15.77
C ALA A 56 -3.31 1.57 -14.33
N THR A 57 -3.73 2.63 -13.63
CA THR A 57 -3.34 2.90 -12.25
C THR A 57 -3.92 1.90 -11.24
N TYR A 58 -5.01 1.19 -11.58
CA TYR A 58 -5.63 0.20 -10.68
C TYR A 58 -5.67 -1.22 -11.27
N CYS A 59 -5.37 -1.40 -12.56
CA CYS A 59 -5.44 -2.69 -13.22
C CYS A 59 -4.15 -3.51 -13.04
N LYS A 60 -4.26 -4.72 -12.48
CA LYS A 60 -3.13 -5.66 -12.36
C LYS A 60 -2.57 -6.19 -13.70
N TYR A 61 -3.31 -6.01 -14.79
CA TYR A 61 -2.91 -6.43 -16.14
C TYR A 61 -2.43 -5.26 -17.01
N ALA A 62 -2.17 -4.09 -16.40
CA ALA A 62 -1.80 -2.88 -17.13
C ALA A 62 -0.55 -3.05 -18.00
N GLU A 63 0.45 -3.81 -17.54
CA GLU A 63 1.69 -4.06 -18.29
C GLU A 63 1.45 -4.91 -19.56
N GLN A 64 0.48 -5.83 -19.52
CA GLN A 64 0.10 -6.59 -20.72
C GLN A 64 -0.57 -5.67 -21.76
N CYS A 65 -1.30 -4.66 -21.27
CA CYS A 65 -2.06 -3.71 -22.08
C CYS A 65 -1.19 -2.59 -22.69
N LEU A 66 -0.26 -2.04 -21.90
CA LEU A 66 0.54 -0.86 -22.27
C LEU A 66 2.00 -1.20 -22.58
N GLY A 67 2.45 -2.41 -22.26
CA GLY A 67 3.87 -2.72 -22.21
C GLY A 67 4.48 -2.20 -20.91
N GLU A 68 5.72 -1.75 -20.97
CA GLU A 68 6.37 -1.14 -19.81
C GLU A 68 5.64 0.14 -19.39
N LEU A 69 5.24 0.20 -18.12
CA LEU A 69 4.53 1.35 -17.58
C LEU A 69 5.52 2.49 -17.35
N SER A 70 5.10 3.72 -17.66
CA SER A 70 5.92 4.89 -17.37
C SER A 70 6.15 5.03 -15.85
N PRO A 71 7.29 5.61 -15.43
CA PRO A 71 7.56 5.86 -14.01
C PRO A 71 6.45 6.64 -13.30
N GLU A 72 5.82 7.59 -14.01
CA GLU A 72 4.70 8.39 -13.48
C GLU A 72 3.45 7.53 -13.21
N LEU A 73 3.11 6.61 -14.10
CA LEU A 73 1.97 5.70 -13.91
C LEU A 73 2.24 4.69 -12.80
N LEU A 74 3.48 4.21 -12.67
CA LEU A 74 3.89 3.34 -11.57
C LEU A 74 3.80 4.05 -10.23
N ALA A 75 4.30 5.30 -10.14
CA ALA A 75 4.18 6.11 -8.93
C ALA A 75 2.71 6.34 -8.54
N LYS A 76 1.84 6.70 -9.49
CA LYS A 76 0.40 6.83 -9.25
C LYS A 76 -0.27 5.52 -8.81
N ARG A 77 0.16 4.38 -9.37
CA ARG A 77 -0.33 3.05 -8.96
C ARG A 77 0.06 2.75 -7.51
N ASP A 78 1.31 3.02 -7.15
CA ASP A 78 1.83 2.80 -5.80
C ASP A 78 1.15 3.76 -4.79
N ASP A 79 0.87 5.01 -5.19
CA ASP A 79 0.11 5.97 -4.37
C ASP A 79 -1.32 5.51 -4.07
N LEU A 80 -2.00 4.90 -5.05
CA LEU A 80 -3.35 4.35 -4.89
C LEU A 80 -3.37 2.95 -4.26
N LEU A 81 -2.21 2.29 -4.16
CA LEU A 81 -2.11 0.95 -3.59
C LEU A 81 -2.56 0.95 -2.13
N LYS A 82 -2.19 1.98 -1.36
CA LYS A 82 -2.57 2.12 0.05
C LYS A 82 -4.08 2.04 0.28
N ASP A 83 -4.86 2.69 -0.57
CA ASP A 83 -6.32 2.76 -0.42
C ASP A 83 -6.94 1.39 -0.72
N ARG A 84 -6.40 0.70 -1.72
CA ARG A 84 -6.82 -0.65 -2.10
C ARG A 84 -6.46 -1.67 -1.02
N VAL A 85 -5.28 -1.56 -0.42
CA VAL A 85 -4.86 -2.39 0.72
C VAL A 85 -5.75 -2.12 1.93
N ALA A 86 -6.07 -0.87 2.23
CA ALA A 86 -6.99 -0.52 3.32
C ALA A 86 -8.38 -1.15 3.12
N ILE A 87 -8.90 -1.16 1.89
CA ILE A 87 -10.17 -1.82 1.55
C ILE A 87 -10.05 -3.34 1.70
N ALA A 88 -8.96 -3.95 1.23
CA ALA A 88 -8.72 -5.38 1.34
C ALA A 88 -8.61 -5.83 2.81
N MET A 89 -7.87 -5.10 3.63
CA MET A 89 -7.77 -5.30 5.08
C MET A 89 -9.15 -5.25 5.75
N LYS A 90 -9.96 -4.23 5.45
CA LYS A 90 -11.32 -4.10 6.00
C LYS A 90 -12.19 -5.29 5.63
N ARG A 91 -12.15 -5.73 4.37
CA ARG A 91 -12.87 -6.92 3.91
C ARG A 91 -12.41 -8.18 4.63
N TYR A 92 -11.11 -8.33 4.85
CA TYR A 92 -10.53 -9.46 5.55
C TYR A 92 -10.96 -9.52 7.02
N PHE A 93 -10.89 -8.40 7.75
CA PHE A 93 -11.30 -8.33 9.15
C PHE A 93 -12.83 -8.33 9.35
N GLY A 94 -13.61 -7.93 8.34
CA GLY A 94 -15.07 -7.96 8.41
C GLY A 94 -15.61 -7.03 9.48
N GLN A 95 -16.24 -7.59 10.52
CA GLN A 95 -16.84 -6.83 11.63
C GLN A 95 -15.87 -6.57 12.80
N ASP A 96 -14.59 -6.93 12.66
CA ASP A 96 -13.59 -6.62 13.69
C ASP A 96 -13.16 -5.15 13.61
N PHE A 97 -14.06 -4.28 14.09
CA PHE A 97 -13.84 -2.83 14.10
C PHE A 97 -12.67 -2.43 14.98
N ARG A 98 -12.34 -3.23 16.00
CA ARG A 98 -11.19 -2.96 16.87
C ARG A 98 -9.90 -3.03 16.06
N ARG A 99 -9.65 -4.14 15.36
CA ARG A 99 -8.44 -4.34 14.54
C ARG A 99 -8.40 -3.38 13.34
N ILE A 100 -9.56 -3.13 12.72
CA ILE A 100 -9.67 -2.14 11.62
C ILE A 100 -9.29 -0.73 12.09
N ASN A 101 -9.79 -0.30 13.26
CA ASN A 101 -9.51 1.03 13.78
C ASN A 101 -8.06 1.16 14.27
N HIS A 102 -7.54 0.11 14.88
CA HIS A 102 -6.13 0.02 15.26
C HIS A 102 -5.22 0.25 14.05
N ALA A 103 -5.34 -0.59 13.01
CA ALA A 103 -4.53 -0.48 11.78
C ALA A 103 -4.69 0.89 11.07
N ARG A 104 -5.88 1.50 11.11
CA ARG A 104 -6.10 2.86 10.57
C ARG A 104 -5.32 3.93 11.34
N ARG A 105 -5.25 3.84 12.67
CA ARG A 105 -4.49 4.77 13.50
C ARG A 105 -2.99 4.58 13.29
N VAL A 106 -2.54 3.32 13.21
CA VAL A 106 -1.15 2.99 12.89
C VAL A 106 -0.76 3.60 11.55
N ALA A 107 -1.56 3.37 10.49
CA ALA A 107 -1.31 3.94 9.17
C ALA A 107 -1.22 5.48 9.18
N ARG A 108 -2.04 6.16 10.00
CA ARG A 108 -1.98 7.63 10.14
C ARG A 108 -0.65 8.10 10.73
N TYR A 109 -0.18 7.48 11.81
CA TYR A 109 1.11 7.85 12.41
C TYR A 109 2.29 7.43 11.54
N ALA A 110 2.20 6.25 10.92
CA ALA A 110 3.22 5.75 10.02
C ALA A 110 3.40 6.66 8.78
N GLU A 111 2.30 7.25 8.27
CA GLU A 111 2.36 8.26 7.21
C GLU A 111 3.15 9.51 7.64
N GLU A 112 2.93 10.00 8.87
CA GLU A 112 3.62 11.19 9.36
C GLU A 112 5.10 10.90 9.63
N ILE A 113 5.40 9.81 10.33
CA ILE A 113 6.79 9.40 10.62
C ILE A 113 7.53 9.14 9.31
N GLY A 114 6.93 8.40 8.38
CA GLY A 114 7.53 8.06 7.10
C GLY A 114 7.88 9.28 6.24
N LYS A 115 7.09 10.37 6.30
CA LYS A 115 7.40 11.64 5.61
C LYS A 115 8.66 12.30 6.18
N ASN A 116 8.79 12.33 7.50
CA ASN A 116 9.92 12.98 8.16
C ASN A 116 11.21 12.14 8.08
N GLU A 117 11.08 10.82 8.08
CA GLU A 117 12.19 9.87 7.98
C GLU A 117 12.58 9.53 6.52
N GLN A 118 11.95 10.18 5.52
CA GLN A 118 12.16 9.93 4.08
C GLN A 118 12.02 8.46 3.68
N ALA A 119 11.07 7.79 4.31
CA ALA A 119 10.87 6.37 4.16
C ALA A 119 9.94 6.05 2.97
N ASN A 120 9.93 4.79 2.52
CA ASN A 120 9.11 4.35 1.41
C ASN A 120 7.64 4.28 1.83
N MET A 121 6.85 5.27 1.43
CA MET A 121 5.44 5.41 1.81
C MET A 121 4.58 4.23 1.36
N ALA A 122 4.86 3.65 0.19
CA ALA A 122 4.10 2.51 -0.31
C ALA A 122 4.30 1.28 0.58
N VAL A 123 5.54 1.00 0.99
CA VAL A 123 5.88 -0.10 1.91
C VAL A 123 5.25 0.14 3.27
N ILE A 124 5.48 1.31 3.86
CA ILE A 124 5.02 1.61 5.22
C ILE A 124 3.51 1.53 5.33
N LEU A 125 2.76 2.12 4.41
CA LEU A 125 1.29 2.13 4.51
C LEU A 125 0.70 0.75 4.24
N CYS A 126 1.29 -0.03 3.34
CA CYS A 126 0.91 -1.43 3.16
C CYS A 126 1.17 -2.23 4.44
N ALA A 127 2.36 -2.10 5.03
CA ALA A 127 2.71 -2.79 6.27
C ALA A 127 1.83 -2.34 7.44
N ALA A 128 1.52 -1.05 7.57
CA ALA A 128 0.65 -0.52 8.61
C ALA A 128 -0.77 -1.09 8.55
N TYR A 129 -1.33 -1.28 7.35
CA TYR A 129 -2.63 -1.93 7.22
C TYR A 129 -2.57 -3.45 7.40
N LEU A 130 -1.41 -4.09 7.23
CA LEU A 130 -1.30 -5.56 7.17
C LEU A 130 -0.51 -6.18 8.33
N HIS A 131 0.12 -5.42 9.23
CA HIS A 131 0.98 -5.95 10.31
C HIS A 131 0.25 -7.00 11.16
N ASP A 132 -0.99 -6.71 11.54
CA ASP A 132 -1.85 -7.57 12.36
C ASP A 132 -2.71 -8.56 11.57
N ILE A 133 -2.52 -8.66 10.24
CA ILE A 133 -3.41 -9.44 9.37
C ILE A 133 -3.43 -10.93 9.74
N GLY A 134 -2.33 -11.43 10.32
CA GLY A 134 -2.19 -12.82 10.73
C GLY A 134 -3.08 -13.22 11.91
N ILE A 135 -3.68 -12.27 12.64
CA ILE A 135 -4.41 -12.58 13.87
C ILE A 135 -5.59 -13.54 13.62
N LYS A 136 -6.33 -13.39 12.52
CA LYS A 136 -7.46 -14.31 12.22
C LYS A 136 -6.99 -15.74 11.97
N GLU A 137 -5.86 -15.91 11.28
CA GLU A 137 -5.27 -17.22 11.05
C GLU A 137 -4.67 -17.81 12.32
N ALA A 138 -4.09 -16.97 13.18
CA ALA A 138 -3.59 -17.36 14.48
C ALA A 138 -4.72 -17.91 15.38
N GLU A 139 -5.86 -17.21 15.44
CA GLU A 139 -7.07 -17.68 16.13
C GLU A 139 -7.58 -19.01 15.55
N ARG A 140 -7.65 -19.10 14.21
CA ARG A 140 -8.20 -20.28 13.52
C ARG A 140 -7.33 -21.53 13.70
N LYS A 141 -6.01 -21.39 13.61
CA LYS A 141 -5.06 -22.52 13.59
C LYS A 141 -4.55 -22.88 14.98
N HIS A 142 -4.30 -21.88 15.82
CA HIS A 142 -3.61 -22.05 17.11
C HIS A 142 -4.52 -21.77 18.30
N GLN A 143 -5.76 -21.30 18.09
CA GLN A 143 -6.66 -20.83 19.15
C GLN A 143 -5.99 -19.79 20.07
N ASN A 144 -5.05 -19.03 19.51
CA ASN A 144 -4.17 -18.15 20.26
C ASN A 144 -3.76 -16.96 19.38
N THR A 145 -3.83 -15.76 19.94
CA THR A 145 -3.53 -14.48 19.28
C THR A 145 -2.17 -13.90 19.63
N ALA A 146 -1.35 -14.61 20.41
CA ALA A 146 -0.03 -14.14 20.83
C ALA A 146 0.84 -13.72 19.64
N ALA A 147 1.68 -12.70 19.85
CA ALA A 147 2.58 -12.09 18.86
C ALA A 147 3.20 -13.11 17.90
N ARG A 148 3.86 -14.12 18.47
CA ARG A 148 4.53 -15.19 17.70
C ARG A 148 3.65 -15.87 16.64
N TYR A 149 2.36 -16.04 16.90
CA TYR A 149 1.47 -16.76 15.99
C TYR A 149 0.97 -15.87 14.88
N HIS A 150 0.57 -14.63 15.16
CA HIS A 150 0.13 -13.76 14.09
C HIS A 150 1.31 -13.24 13.24
N GLU A 151 2.50 -13.09 13.82
CA GLU A 151 3.75 -12.84 13.08
C GLU A 151 4.11 -14.01 12.16
N GLN A 152 3.84 -15.25 12.58
CA GLN A 152 4.03 -16.44 11.75
C GLN A 152 3.00 -16.52 10.61
N GLU A 153 1.73 -16.23 10.89
CA GLU A 153 0.62 -16.40 9.94
C GLU A 153 0.35 -15.16 9.07
N GLY A 154 0.88 -13.99 9.44
CA GLY A 154 0.70 -12.72 8.75
C GLY A 154 1.30 -12.67 7.35
N PRO A 155 2.59 -13.03 7.14
CA PRO A 155 3.25 -12.89 5.85
C PRO A 155 2.55 -13.63 4.69
N PRO A 156 2.08 -14.89 4.84
CA PRO A 156 1.31 -15.56 3.80
C PRO A 156 0.04 -14.81 3.38
N VAL A 157 -0.69 -14.25 4.34
CA VAL A 157 -1.94 -13.50 4.09
C VAL A 157 -1.63 -12.14 3.45
N ALA A 158 -0.62 -11.43 3.96
CA ALA A 158 -0.17 -10.15 3.40
C ALA A 158 0.27 -10.33 1.93
N ARG A 159 1.09 -11.35 1.65
CA ARG A 159 1.52 -11.71 0.29
C ARG A 159 0.34 -11.93 -0.63
N GLN A 160 -0.60 -12.79 -0.22
CA GLN A 160 -1.78 -13.09 -1.03
C GLN A 160 -2.58 -11.82 -1.37
N ILE A 161 -2.80 -10.94 -0.40
CA ILE A 161 -3.53 -9.68 -0.63
C ILE A 161 -2.79 -8.79 -1.62
N LEU A 162 -1.48 -8.60 -1.44
CA LEU A 162 -0.68 -7.70 -2.28
C LEU A 162 -0.51 -8.24 -3.72
N GLU A 163 -0.32 -9.54 -3.89
CA GLU A 163 -0.28 -10.19 -5.21
C GLU A 163 -1.61 -10.03 -5.97
N GLN A 164 -2.75 -10.21 -5.28
CA GLN A 164 -4.06 -9.98 -5.89
C GLN A 164 -4.26 -8.54 -6.32
N LEU A 165 -3.63 -7.59 -5.63
CA LEU A 165 -3.61 -6.17 -5.97
C LEU A 165 -2.55 -5.81 -7.03
N GLY A 166 -1.72 -6.76 -7.46
CA GLY A 166 -0.67 -6.51 -8.46
C GLY A 166 0.45 -5.62 -7.94
N ALA A 167 0.76 -5.70 -6.64
CA ALA A 167 1.94 -5.07 -6.08
C ALA A 167 3.22 -5.71 -6.66
N ARG A 168 4.31 -4.93 -6.70
CA ARG A 168 5.61 -5.42 -7.19
C ARG A 168 6.23 -6.42 -6.20
N PRO A 169 6.96 -7.45 -6.68
CA PRO A 169 7.57 -8.45 -5.81
C PRO A 169 8.44 -7.85 -4.70
N GLU A 170 9.22 -6.82 -5.00
CA GLU A 170 10.13 -6.20 -4.04
C GLU A 170 9.37 -5.54 -2.89
N LEU A 171 8.25 -4.87 -3.19
CA LEU A 171 7.36 -4.29 -2.17
C LEU A 171 6.70 -5.38 -1.33
N ILE A 172 6.26 -6.47 -1.98
CA ILE A 172 5.62 -7.60 -1.29
C ILE A 172 6.61 -8.23 -0.30
N ASP A 173 7.83 -8.49 -0.73
CA ASP A 173 8.84 -9.14 0.08
C ASP A 173 9.24 -8.27 1.28
N GLU A 174 9.39 -6.96 1.09
CA GLU A 174 9.69 -6.04 2.18
C GLU A 174 8.54 -5.92 3.18
N VAL A 175 7.29 -5.80 2.71
CA VAL A 175 6.10 -5.78 3.60
C VAL A 175 6.00 -7.10 4.37
N CYS A 176 6.24 -8.24 3.72
CA CYS A 176 6.20 -9.55 4.38
C CYS A 176 7.30 -9.72 5.42
N ASP A 177 8.52 -9.20 5.16
CA ASP A 177 9.59 -9.19 6.15
C ASP A 177 9.16 -8.39 7.38
N ILE A 178 8.67 -7.17 7.19
CA ILE A 178 8.22 -6.30 8.29
C ILE A 178 7.11 -7.00 9.11
N VAL A 179 6.06 -7.52 8.46
CA VAL A 179 4.92 -8.17 9.13
C VAL A 179 5.37 -9.35 10.00
N ARG A 180 6.41 -10.08 9.60
CA ARG A 180 6.92 -11.28 10.28
C ARG A 180 7.56 -11.00 11.65
N HIS A 181 8.01 -9.78 11.92
CA HIS A 181 8.77 -9.49 13.14
C HIS A 181 8.52 -8.07 13.67
N HIS A 182 7.38 -7.47 13.32
CA HIS A 182 7.06 -6.09 13.72
C HIS A 182 7.01 -5.85 15.23
N HIS A 183 6.87 -6.88 16.09
CA HIS A 183 7.03 -6.73 17.54
C HIS A 183 8.46 -6.98 18.05
N GLN A 184 9.35 -7.49 17.21
CA GLN A 184 10.67 -7.99 17.56
C GLN A 184 11.76 -7.36 16.67
N PRO A 185 12.08 -6.07 16.87
CA PRO A 185 13.11 -5.38 16.10
C PRO A 185 14.44 -6.13 16.16
N ARG A 186 15.07 -6.34 15.00
CA ARG A 186 16.44 -6.86 14.90
C ARG A 186 17.45 -5.79 15.33
N PRO A 187 18.72 -6.16 15.60
CA PRO A 187 19.75 -5.18 15.97
C PRO A 187 19.97 -4.08 14.93
N GLN A 188 19.70 -4.37 13.66
CA GLN A 188 19.70 -3.41 12.57
C GLN A 188 18.39 -3.54 11.80
N GLU A 189 17.67 -2.43 11.70
CA GLU A 189 16.41 -2.35 10.98
C GLU A 189 16.43 -1.23 9.95
N ALA A 190 15.73 -1.45 8.84
CA ALA A 190 15.51 -0.44 7.82
C ALA A 190 14.57 0.66 8.33
N THR A 191 14.65 1.85 7.71
CA THR A 191 13.82 3.00 8.07
C THR A 191 12.32 2.67 8.00
N ASN A 192 11.90 1.88 7.00
CA ASN A 192 10.49 1.48 6.83
C ASN A 192 9.98 0.66 8.02
N PHE A 193 10.80 -0.26 8.53
CA PHE A 193 10.47 -1.04 9.73
C PHE A 193 10.35 -0.13 10.95
N LYS A 194 11.36 0.72 11.19
CA LYS A 194 11.39 1.61 12.36
C LYS A 194 10.19 2.55 12.40
N ALA A 195 9.81 3.10 11.25
CA ALA A 195 8.65 3.97 11.13
C ALA A 195 7.34 3.25 11.46
N LEU A 196 7.17 2.01 11.00
CA LEU A 196 6.01 1.20 11.37
C LEU A 196 6.00 0.85 12.87
N TYR A 197 7.15 0.39 13.39
CA TYR A 197 7.30 0.01 14.79
C TYR A 197 6.89 1.16 15.72
N ASP A 198 7.41 2.35 15.46
CA ASP A 198 7.10 3.54 16.25
C ASP A 198 5.62 3.91 16.14
N ALA A 199 5.03 3.83 14.94
CA ALA A 199 3.62 4.11 14.72
C ALA A 199 2.70 3.16 15.50
N ASP A 200 3.00 1.86 15.47
CA ASP A 200 2.27 0.84 16.22
C ASP A 200 2.42 1.04 17.73
N LEU A 201 3.64 1.31 18.19
CA LEU A 201 3.92 1.61 19.59
C LEU A 201 3.11 2.82 20.11
N ILE A 202 2.95 3.89 19.31
CA ILE A 202 2.10 5.03 19.70
C ILE A 202 0.66 4.58 19.93
N VAL A 203 0.07 3.84 19.00
CA VAL A 203 -1.33 3.40 19.11
C VAL A 203 -1.50 2.48 20.32
N ASN A 204 -0.58 1.54 20.52
CA ASN A 204 -0.57 0.63 21.67
C ASN A 204 -0.47 1.40 23.00
N LEU A 205 0.35 2.44 23.07
CA LEU A 205 0.45 3.31 24.25
C LEU A 205 -0.82 4.14 24.46
N GLU A 206 -1.43 4.69 23.40
CA GLU A 206 -2.70 5.41 23.51
C GLU A 206 -3.82 4.49 24.04
N GLU A 207 -3.97 3.29 23.47
CA GLU A 207 -4.94 2.29 23.95
C GLU A 207 -4.67 1.84 25.39
N GLN A 208 -3.39 1.78 25.79
CA GLN A 208 -3.00 1.51 27.16
C GLN A 208 -3.41 2.67 28.08
N GLN A 209 -3.16 3.92 27.69
CA GLN A 209 -3.53 5.10 28.48
C GLN A 209 -5.04 5.24 28.67
N GLU A 210 -5.86 4.85 27.70
CA GLU A 210 -7.33 4.86 27.83
C GLU A 210 -7.83 3.87 28.89
N LYS A 211 -7.16 2.71 29.04
CA LYS A 211 -7.57 1.63 29.94
C LYS A 211 -6.94 1.72 31.33
N ALA A 212 -5.65 2.06 31.38
CA ALA A 212 -4.85 2.12 32.59
C ALA A 212 -3.80 3.25 32.44
N PRO A 213 -4.18 4.50 32.72
CA PRO A 213 -3.30 5.65 32.61
C PRO A 213 -2.02 5.47 33.44
N LEU A 214 -0.88 5.83 32.84
CA LEU A 214 0.37 5.95 33.57
C LEU A 214 0.53 7.40 34.02
N ASP A 215 1.31 7.62 35.08
CA ASP A 215 1.73 8.98 35.40
C ASP A 215 2.62 9.54 34.28
N ARG A 216 2.61 10.87 34.15
CA ARG A 216 3.25 11.59 33.06
C ARG A 216 4.75 11.31 32.95
N ASP A 217 5.44 11.21 34.08
CA ASP A 217 6.89 11.03 34.11
C ASP A 217 7.28 9.61 33.70
N ARG A 218 6.53 8.59 34.15
CA ARG A 218 6.72 7.22 33.67
C ARG A 218 6.41 7.08 32.18
N LEU A 219 5.37 7.74 31.69
CA LEU A 219 5.04 7.74 30.26
C LEU A 219 6.15 8.39 29.43
N ALA A 220 6.66 9.54 29.87
CA ALA A 220 7.78 10.22 29.21
C ALA A 220 9.05 9.33 29.20
N ALA A 221 9.42 8.74 30.33
CA ALA A 221 10.58 7.85 30.42
C ALA A 221 10.44 6.58 29.55
N LYS A 222 9.21 6.11 29.31
CA LYS A 222 8.95 5.00 28.39
C LYS A 222 9.14 5.44 26.94
N ILE A 223 8.61 6.61 26.56
CA ILE A 223 8.79 7.18 25.21
C ILE A 223 10.28 7.39 24.91
N ASP A 224 11.06 7.83 25.88
CA ASP A 224 12.49 8.12 25.68
C ASP A 224 13.36 6.88 25.37
N LYS A 225 12.87 5.68 25.70
CA LYS A 225 13.63 4.43 25.58
C LYS A 225 13.14 3.51 24.48
N ALA A 226 11.87 3.61 24.12
CA ALA A 226 11.19 2.58 23.33
C ALA A 226 11.13 2.86 21.83
N PHE A 227 11.32 4.12 21.41
CA PHE A 227 11.19 4.54 20.01
C PHE A 227 12.49 4.37 19.23
N LEU A 228 12.38 4.02 17.95
CA LEU A 228 13.50 3.71 17.06
C LEU A 228 13.88 4.87 16.12
N THR A 229 13.02 5.88 16.01
CA THR A 229 13.24 7.09 15.21
C THR A 229 13.02 8.36 16.03
N ASP A 230 13.73 9.43 15.67
CA ASP A 230 13.55 10.75 16.28
C ASP A 230 12.14 11.29 15.99
N SER A 231 11.64 11.11 14.76
CA SER A 231 10.30 11.55 14.37
C SER A 231 9.20 10.79 15.12
N GLY A 232 9.36 9.47 15.31
CA GLY A 232 8.44 8.65 16.08
C GLY A 232 8.39 9.07 17.54
N GLN A 233 9.55 9.30 18.16
CA GLN A 233 9.63 9.79 19.54
C GLN A 233 9.00 11.18 19.70
N ALA A 234 9.27 12.10 18.77
CA ALA A 234 8.68 13.44 18.78
C ALA A 234 7.15 13.39 18.62
N LEU A 235 6.66 12.57 17.70
CA LEU A 235 5.22 12.36 17.49
C LEU A 235 4.56 11.76 18.75
N ALA A 236 5.19 10.76 19.36
CA ALA A 236 4.71 10.14 20.59
C ALA A 236 4.59 11.16 21.73
N ARG A 237 5.59 12.02 21.92
CA ARG A 237 5.55 13.11 22.91
C ARG A 237 4.37 14.05 22.64
N ARG A 238 4.16 14.46 21.38
CA ARG A 238 3.07 15.36 21.00
C ARG A 238 1.69 14.74 21.26
N VAL A 239 1.49 13.49 20.86
CA VAL A 239 0.21 12.77 20.95
C VAL A 239 -0.10 12.36 22.39
N LEU A 240 0.86 11.75 23.09
CA LEU A 240 0.63 11.12 24.40
C LEU A 240 0.80 12.09 25.57
N LEU A 241 1.68 13.10 25.46
CA LEU A 241 1.93 14.08 26.52
C LEU A 241 1.24 15.43 26.27
N LYS A 242 0.55 15.58 25.12
CA LYS A 242 -0.11 16.82 24.69
C LYS A 242 0.82 18.04 24.68
N LEU A 243 2.10 17.82 24.36
CA LEU A 243 3.06 18.90 24.17
C LEU A 243 2.77 19.54 22.81
N LEU A 244 2.42 20.83 22.80
CA LEU A 244 2.20 21.62 21.58
C LEU A 244 3.52 21.89 20.86
#